data_AF-A0A0C9SCF3-F1
#
_entry.id   AF-A0A0C9SCF3-F1
#
_cell.length_a   1.000
_cell.length_b   1.000
_cell.length_c   1.000
_cell.angle_alpha   90.00
_cell.angle_beta   90.00
_cell.angle_gamma   90.00
#
_symmetry.space_group_name_H-M   'P 1'
#
loop_
_entity.id
_entity.type
_entity.pdbx_description
1 polymer ?
#
loop_
_entity_poly.entity_id
_entity_poly.type
_entity_poly.pdbx_seq_one_letter_code
_entity_poly.pdbx_strand_id
1 'polypeptide(L)'
;VQKLPPSQTTPSTSSLDSEDVGDEEDAGEKFERELKWCIEQLNASLSKIDSKKKNYSEHLRALQTLQSAKAPMAKKRQVMSMTLGNYRDKMKEEKAKFVAASTQKARLQPRSSPETKSVFLRKVAVSNKDSSDVLAPVAEFKFNFSIDPEDS
;
A
#
# COMPACT_ATOMS: atom_id res chain seq x y z
N VAL A 1 -18.98 4.14 -54.09
CA VAL A 1 -19.45 2.77 -53.78
C VAL A 1 -18.24 1.85 -53.77
N GLN A 2 -17.66 1.54 -52.60
CA GLN A 2 -16.80 0.38 -52.41
C GLN A 2 -17.04 -0.13 -50.98
N LYS A 3 -17.32 -1.43 -50.89
CA LYS A 3 -17.86 -2.14 -49.74
C LYS A 3 -17.14 -3.50 -49.64
N LEU A 4 -16.85 -3.90 -48.38
CA LEU A 4 -16.47 -5.22 -47.82
C LEU A 4 -14.99 -5.66 -47.90
N PRO A 5 -14.51 -6.59 -47.02
CA PRO A 5 -15.21 -7.36 -45.97
C PRO A 5 -14.57 -7.36 -44.54
N PRO A 6 -15.26 -7.96 -43.54
CA PRO A 6 -14.78 -8.17 -42.16
C PRO A 6 -14.13 -9.55 -41.98
N SER A 7 -13.21 -9.68 -41.00
CA SER A 7 -12.76 -11.00 -40.51
C SER A 7 -13.11 -11.19 -39.04
N GLN A 8 -13.90 -12.23 -38.80
CA GLN A 8 -14.18 -12.82 -37.50
C GLN A 8 -13.13 -13.92 -37.19
N THR A 9 -13.12 -14.32 -35.91
CA THR A 9 -12.88 -15.67 -35.35
C THR A 9 -11.56 -15.90 -34.58
N THR A 10 -11.76 -15.98 -33.25
CA THR A 10 -11.02 -16.62 -32.13
C THR A 10 -10.61 -18.09 -32.41
N PRO A 11 -9.89 -18.89 -31.56
CA PRO A 11 -9.73 -18.85 -30.09
C PRO A 11 -8.37 -19.39 -29.52
N SER A 12 -8.33 -19.60 -28.18
CA SER A 12 -7.45 -20.51 -27.41
C SER A 12 -6.16 -19.93 -26.81
N THR A 13 -6.17 -19.64 -25.50
CA THR A 13 -5.71 -20.65 -24.52
C THR A 13 -6.10 -20.24 -23.11
N SER A 14 -6.67 -21.23 -22.43
CA SER A 14 -7.22 -21.25 -21.08
C SER A 14 -6.18 -21.02 -19.98
N SER A 15 -6.62 -20.33 -18.93
CA SER A 15 -6.32 -20.55 -17.49
C SER A 15 -4.85 -20.46 -17.09
N LEU A 16 -4.48 -19.60 -16.13
CA LEU A 16 -4.78 -19.83 -14.72
C LEU A 16 -4.96 -18.50 -13.96
N ASP A 17 -6.06 -18.49 -13.24
CA ASP A 17 -6.47 -17.66 -12.11
C ASP A 17 -5.32 -17.02 -11.32
N SER A 18 -5.31 -15.69 -11.26
CA SER A 18 -4.63 -14.92 -10.23
C SER A 18 -5.62 -13.90 -9.75
N GLU A 19 -6.47 -14.34 -8.82
CA GLU A 19 -7.16 -13.55 -7.80
C GLU A 19 -7.30 -12.06 -8.15
N ASP A 20 -8.20 -11.78 -9.10
CA ASP A 20 -8.83 -10.48 -9.27
C ASP A 20 -9.78 -10.28 -8.07
N VAL A 21 -9.19 -9.99 -6.91
CA VAL A 21 -9.93 -9.29 -5.86
C VAL A 21 -10.15 -7.91 -6.43
N GLY A 22 -11.36 -7.69 -6.93
CA GLY A 22 -11.81 -6.42 -7.49
C GLY A 22 -11.46 -5.27 -6.55
N ASP A 23 -10.37 -4.58 -6.87
CA ASP A 23 -10.02 -3.28 -6.33
C ASP A 23 -10.96 -2.31 -7.07
N GLU A 24 -12.24 -2.27 -6.66
CA GLU A 24 -13.10 -1.10 -6.90
C GLU A 24 -12.54 0.06 -6.07
N GLU A 25 -11.29 0.44 -6.38
CA GLU A 25 -10.64 1.59 -5.79
C GLU A 25 -11.34 2.81 -6.35
N ASP A 26 -11.89 3.63 -5.45
CA ASP A 26 -12.52 4.87 -5.84
C ASP A 26 -11.54 5.70 -6.70
N ALA A 27 -12.04 6.32 -7.77
CA ALA A 27 -11.19 7.08 -8.68
C ALA A 27 -10.44 8.22 -7.97
N GLY A 28 -11.00 8.72 -6.86
CA GLY A 28 -10.38 9.66 -5.94
C GLY A 28 -9.26 9.03 -5.11
N GLU A 29 -9.49 7.88 -4.51
CA GLU A 29 -8.48 7.12 -3.75
C GLU A 29 -7.25 6.79 -4.60
N LYS A 30 -7.49 6.26 -5.81
CA LYS A 30 -6.42 5.98 -6.77
C LYS A 30 -5.62 7.24 -7.09
N PHE A 31 -6.29 8.36 -7.32
CA PHE A 31 -5.62 9.63 -7.57
C PHE A 31 -4.80 10.09 -6.36
N GLU A 32 -5.34 9.95 -5.16
CA GLU A 32 -4.65 10.33 -3.94
C GLU A 32 -3.39 9.49 -3.73
N ARG A 33 -3.46 8.18 -4.02
CA ARG A 33 -2.31 7.27 -4.02
C ARG A 33 -1.26 7.69 -5.05
N GLU A 34 -1.68 7.99 -6.29
CA GLU A 34 -0.81 8.53 -7.34
C GLU A 34 -0.13 9.85 -6.90
N LEU A 35 -0.89 10.74 -6.25
CA LEU A 35 -0.43 12.04 -5.76
C LEU A 35 0.61 11.88 -4.65
N LYS A 36 0.35 11.03 -3.66
CA LYS A 36 1.27 10.72 -2.55
C LYS A 36 2.60 10.21 -3.10
N TRP A 37 2.56 9.23 -4.00
CA TRP A 37 3.76 8.69 -4.64
C TRP A 37 4.57 9.77 -5.38
N CYS A 38 3.90 10.66 -6.12
CA CYS A 38 4.58 11.76 -6.81
C CYS A 38 5.24 12.76 -5.84
N ILE A 39 4.61 13.07 -4.71
CA ILE A 39 5.18 13.95 -3.67
C ILE A 39 6.43 13.32 -3.07
N GLU A 40 6.38 12.03 -2.72
CA GLU A 40 7.54 11.29 -2.22
C GLU A 40 8.69 11.29 -3.22
N GLN A 41 8.39 11.08 -4.50
CA GLN A 41 9.40 11.06 -5.55
C GLN A 41 10.07 12.43 -5.76
N LEU A 42 9.32 13.53 -5.64
CA LEU A 42 9.85 14.89 -5.68
C LEU A 42 10.72 15.19 -4.46
N ASN A 43 10.28 14.82 -3.26
CA ASN A 43 11.07 14.97 -2.03
C ASN A 43 12.39 14.20 -2.12
N ALA A 44 12.34 12.94 -2.54
CA ALA A 44 13.53 12.12 -2.72
C ALA A 44 14.49 12.70 -3.78
N SER A 45 13.96 13.36 -4.82
CA SER A 45 14.76 14.05 -5.83
C SER A 45 15.41 15.31 -5.25
N LEU A 46 14.65 16.14 -4.52
CA LEU A 46 15.16 17.36 -3.87
C LEU A 46 16.25 17.05 -2.84
N SER A 47 16.14 15.94 -2.10
CA SER A 47 17.18 15.52 -1.15
C SER A 47 18.49 15.08 -1.82
N LYS A 48 18.44 14.66 -3.08
CA LYS A 48 19.62 14.20 -3.86
C LYS A 48 20.20 15.28 -4.77
N ILE A 49 19.41 16.29 -5.13
CA ILE A 49 19.75 17.32 -6.10
C ILE A 49 20.24 18.58 -5.38
N ASP A 50 21.39 19.10 -5.79
CA ASP A 50 21.89 20.38 -5.30
C ASP A 50 20.96 21.54 -5.67
N SER A 51 20.77 22.49 -4.74
CA SER A 51 19.90 23.67 -4.91
C SER A 51 20.26 24.58 -6.09
N LYS A 52 21.48 24.46 -6.61
CA LYS A 52 21.99 25.25 -7.75
C LYS A 52 21.54 24.73 -9.11
N LYS A 53 20.94 23.54 -9.19
CA LYS A 53 20.49 22.95 -10.46
C LYS A 53 19.12 23.49 -10.84
N LYS A 54 18.91 23.83 -12.12
CA LYS A 54 17.63 24.36 -12.63
C LYS A 54 16.42 23.50 -12.23
N ASN A 55 16.59 22.17 -12.29
CA ASN A 55 15.55 21.20 -11.94
C ASN A 55 15.11 21.29 -10.47
N TYR A 56 15.98 21.76 -9.56
CA TYR A 56 15.63 21.91 -8.14
C TYR A 56 14.46 22.89 -7.96
N SER A 57 14.55 24.05 -8.59
CA SER A 57 13.49 25.08 -8.51
C SER A 57 12.17 24.61 -9.13
N GLU A 58 12.24 23.81 -10.19
CA GLU A 58 11.08 23.24 -10.88
C GLU A 58 10.41 22.17 -10.01
N HIS A 59 11.18 21.26 -9.40
CA HIS A 59 10.67 20.26 -8.47
C HIS A 59 10.04 20.89 -7.21
N LEU A 60 10.64 21.96 -6.69
CA LEU A 60 10.10 22.67 -5.52
C LEU A 60 8.77 23.37 -5.84
N ARG A 61 8.66 24.01 -7.01
CA ARG A 61 7.40 24.63 -7.48
C ARG A 61 6.31 23.58 -7.72
N ALA A 62 6.68 22.44 -8.29
CA ALA A 62 5.78 21.32 -8.48
C ALA A 62 5.23 20.82 -7.13
N LEU A 63 6.11 20.61 -6.16
CA LEU A 63 5.77 20.13 -4.83
C LEU A 63 4.79 21.07 -4.10
N GLN A 64 5.05 22.38 -4.14
CA GLN A 64 4.12 23.39 -3.59
C GLN A 64 2.73 23.31 -4.22
N THR A 65 2.65 23.06 -5.53
CA THR A 65 1.36 22.95 -6.24
C THR A 65 0.62 21.67 -5.85
N LEU A 66 1.33 20.55 -5.70
CA LEU A 66 0.74 19.26 -5.34
C LEU A 66 0.22 19.21 -3.89
N GLN A 67 0.94 19.86 -2.96
CA GLN A 67 0.54 20.00 -1.55
C GLN A 67 -0.59 20.99 -1.33
N SER A 68 -0.81 21.93 -2.26
CA SER A 68 -1.89 22.90 -2.14
C SER A 68 -3.26 22.21 -2.19
N ALA A 69 -4.06 22.38 -1.14
CA ALA A 69 -5.46 21.98 -1.11
C ALA A 69 -6.32 22.82 -2.07
N LYS A 70 -5.84 24.01 -2.46
CA LYS A 70 -6.55 24.92 -3.37
C LYS A 70 -6.39 24.58 -4.85
N ALA A 71 -5.46 23.69 -5.19
CA ALA A 71 -5.20 23.33 -6.58
C ALA A 71 -6.23 22.27 -7.08
N PRO A 72 -6.96 22.53 -8.18
CA PRO A 72 -7.88 21.56 -8.75
C PRO A 72 -7.18 20.25 -9.17
N MET A 73 -7.91 19.13 -9.11
CA MET A 73 -7.39 17.80 -9.49
C MET A 73 -6.72 17.76 -10.86
N ALA A 74 -7.33 18.38 -11.87
CA ALA A 74 -6.78 18.45 -13.22
C ALA A 74 -5.40 19.14 -13.25
N LYS A 75 -5.22 20.19 -12.44
CA LYS A 75 -3.95 20.91 -12.35
C LYS A 75 -2.87 20.06 -11.70
N LYS A 76 -3.21 19.33 -10.64
CA LYS A 76 -2.28 18.39 -9.99
C LYS A 76 -1.81 17.31 -10.97
N ARG A 77 -2.74 16.70 -11.73
CA ARG A 77 -2.39 15.72 -12.78
C ARG A 77 -1.45 16.31 -13.82
N GLN A 78 -1.72 17.53 -14.31
CA GLN A 78 -0.85 18.20 -15.28
C GLN A 78 0.56 18.38 -14.72
N VAL A 79 0.69 18.86 -13.50
CA VAL A 79 2.00 19.05 -12.85
C VAL A 79 2.73 17.72 -12.68
N MET A 80 2.06 16.66 -12.24
CA MET A 80 2.64 15.32 -12.11
C MET A 80 3.19 14.83 -13.46
N SER A 81 2.40 14.92 -14.55
CA SER A 81 2.83 14.50 -15.88
C SER A 81 3.96 15.35 -16.45
N MET A 82 3.95 16.67 -16.25
CA MET A 82 5.01 17.55 -16.76
C MET A 82 6.34 17.36 -16.05
N THR A 83 6.32 17.03 -14.75
CA THR A 83 7.54 16.98 -13.91
C THR A 83 8.13 15.59 -13.80
N LEU A 84 7.28 14.56 -13.69
CA LEU A 84 7.70 13.16 -13.52
C LEU A 84 7.48 12.31 -14.78
N GLY A 85 6.75 12.82 -15.77
CA GLY A 85 6.38 12.08 -16.98
C GLY A 85 5.32 11.01 -16.69
N ASN A 86 5.53 9.81 -17.23
CA ASN A 86 4.66 8.65 -17.01
C ASN A 86 4.89 8.03 -15.63
N TYR A 87 4.41 8.71 -14.57
CA TYR A 87 4.58 8.27 -13.18
C TYR A 87 3.88 6.93 -12.86
N ARG A 88 2.79 6.60 -13.58
CA ARG A 88 2.06 5.34 -13.37
C ARG A 88 2.91 4.11 -13.65
N ASP A 89 3.71 4.15 -14.70
CA ASP A 89 4.59 3.04 -15.06
C ASP A 89 5.74 2.91 -14.06
N LYS A 90 6.29 4.05 -13.61
CA LYS A 90 7.31 4.10 -12.55
C LYS A 90 6.80 3.50 -11.25
N MET A 91 5.55 3.79 -10.86
CA MET A 91 4.92 3.24 -9.68
C MET A 91 4.75 1.72 -9.77
N LYS A 92 4.35 1.19 -10.93
CA LYS A 92 4.25 -0.26 -11.18
C LYS A 92 5.63 -0.93 -11.10
N GLU A 93 6.63 -0.32 -11.71
CA GLU A 93 8.01 -0.82 -11.69
C GLU A 93 8.56 -0.87 -10.26
N GLU A 94 8.34 0.18 -9.47
CA GLU A 94 8.76 0.24 -8.07
C GLU A 94 8.03 -0.82 -7.23
N LYS A 95 6.70 -0.95 -7.39
CA LYS A 95 5.92 -1.99 -6.71
C LYS A 95 6.45 -3.39 -7.05
N ALA A 96 6.75 -3.66 -8.32
CA ALA A 96 7.31 -4.94 -8.74
C ALA A 96 8.69 -5.19 -8.12
N LYS A 97 9.57 -4.17 -8.09
CA LYS A 97 10.89 -4.26 -7.44
C LYS A 97 10.77 -4.50 -5.93
N PHE A 98 9.85 -3.81 -5.26
CA PHE A 98 9.61 -3.97 -3.84
C PHE A 98 9.10 -5.38 -3.51
N VAL A 99 8.12 -5.89 -4.27
CA VAL A 99 7.61 -7.25 -4.10
C VAL A 99 8.73 -8.28 -4.30
N ALA A 100 9.50 -8.17 -5.39
CA ALA A 100 10.61 -9.08 -5.65
C ALA A 100 11.67 -9.07 -4.53
N ALA A 101 12.06 -7.88 -4.06
CA ALA A 101 13.02 -7.73 -2.97
C ALA A 101 12.45 -8.25 -1.63
N SER A 102 11.16 -8.03 -1.37
CA SER A 102 10.48 -8.52 -0.17
C SER A 102 10.41 -10.05 -0.16
N THR A 103 10.01 -10.67 -1.28
CA THR A 103 9.99 -12.14 -1.42
C THR A 103 11.37 -12.75 -1.21
N GLN A 104 12.44 -12.12 -1.69
CA GLN A 104 13.80 -12.58 -1.45
C GLN A 104 14.20 -12.49 0.04
N LYS A 105 13.86 -11.39 0.72
CA LYS A 105 14.21 -11.16 2.13
C LYS A 105 13.36 -11.98 3.10
N ALA A 106 12.10 -12.25 2.76
CA ALA A 106 11.18 -13.05 3.57
C ALA A 106 11.38 -14.57 3.37
N ARG A 107 12.24 -15.00 2.44
CA ARG A 107 12.54 -16.41 2.19
C ARG A 107 13.33 -17.01 3.36
N LEU A 108 12.60 -17.53 4.34
CA LEU A 108 13.16 -18.28 5.46
C LEU A 108 13.91 -19.50 4.93
N GLN A 109 15.19 -19.59 5.25
CA GLN A 109 15.97 -20.79 4.98
C GLN A 109 15.78 -21.76 6.15
N PRO A 110 15.54 -23.05 5.90
CA PRO A 110 15.56 -24.07 6.94
C PRO A 110 16.94 -24.05 7.61
N ARG A 111 17.00 -23.56 8.84
CA ARG A 111 18.22 -23.61 9.64
C ARG A 111 18.37 -25.04 10.15
N SER A 112 19.38 -25.76 9.69
CA SER A 112 19.77 -27.04 10.33
C SER A 112 20.43 -26.73 11.68
N SER A 113 19.62 -26.39 12.67
CA SER A 113 20.09 -26.20 14.05
C SER A 113 20.04 -27.55 14.76
N PRO A 114 21.05 -27.90 15.59
CA PRO A 114 20.88 -28.99 16.54
C PRO A 114 19.72 -28.67 17.49
N GLU A 115 18.87 -29.67 17.72
CA GLU A 115 17.68 -29.75 18.59
C GLU A 115 17.53 -28.61 19.63
N THR A 116 16.84 -27.52 19.29
CA THR A 116 16.44 -26.52 20.28
C THR A 116 15.15 -26.94 20.95
N LYS A 117 15.20 -27.18 22.27
CA LYS A 117 14.06 -27.57 23.09
C LYS A 117 12.93 -26.55 22.96
N SER A 118 11.82 -26.95 22.35
CA SER A 118 10.59 -26.14 22.32
C SER A 118 9.93 -26.17 23.71
N VAL A 119 9.47 -25.01 24.18
CA VAL A 119 8.73 -24.90 25.45
C VAL A 119 7.27 -24.60 25.11
N PHE A 120 6.38 -25.49 25.51
CA PHE A 120 4.94 -25.28 25.39
C PHE A 120 4.42 -24.54 26.63
N LEU A 121 3.83 -23.37 26.43
CA LEU A 121 3.15 -22.63 27.49
C LEU A 121 1.66 -23.03 27.51
N ARG A 122 1.21 -23.65 28.60
CA ARG A 122 -0.22 -23.91 28.82
C ARG A 122 -0.84 -22.69 29.53
N LYS A 123 -1.81 -22.05 28.88
CA LYS A 123 -2.66 -21.04 29.52
C LYS A 123 -3.55 -21.74 30.56
N VAL A 124 -3.44 -21.34 31.83
CA VAL A 124 -4.27 -21.87 32.92
C VAL A 124 -5.39 -20.86 33.18
N ALA A 125 -6.65 -21.28 33.03
CA ALA A 125 -7.80 -20.49 33.46
C ALA A 125 -8.13 -20.90 34.90
N VAL A 126 -7.86 -20.02 35.86
CA VAL A 126 -8.34 -20.17 37.24
C VAL A 126 -9.82 -19.85 37.28
N SER A 127 -10.68 -20.87 37.26
CA SER A 127 -12.08 -20.72 37.63
C SER A 127 -12.15 -20.66 39.15
N ASN A 128 -12.25 -19.46 39.73
CA ASN A 128 -12.56 -19.28 41.15
C ASN A 128 -13.95 -19.87 41.42
N LYS A 129 -13.96 -21.10 41.91
CA LYS A 129 -15.13 -21.71 42.52
C LYS A 129 -14.91 -21.60 44.02
N ASP A 130 -15.40 -20.51 44.60
CA ASP A 130 -15.98 -20.51 45.94
C ASP A 130 -16.91 -19.31 46.06
N SER A 131 -18.02 -19.58 46.74
CA SER A 131 -19.24 -18.80 46.81
C SER A 131 -19.07 -17.44 47.51
N SER A 132 -20.05 -16.57 47.23
CA SER A 132 -20.45 -15.36 47.96
C SER A 132 -19.53 -14.12 47.94
N ASP A 133 -20.01 -13.15 47.17
CA ASP A 133 -20.09 -11.71 47.48
C ASP A 133 -18.84 -10.82 47.33
N VAL A 134 -19.08 -9.62 46.79
CA VAL A 134 -18.20 -8.44 46.65
C VAL A 134 -17.16 -8.39 45.51
N LEU A 135 -17.65 -7.90 44.36
CA LEU A 135 -17.09 -6.84 43.51
C LEU A 135 -15.56 -6.72 43.32
N ALA A 136 -14.99 -7.45 42.36
CA ALA A 136 -13.83 -7.02 41.57
C ALA A 136 -13.86 -7.73 40.21
N PRO A 137 -13.82 -7.01 39.06
CA PRO A 137 -13.89 -7.66 37.77
C PRO A 137 -12.58 -8.41 37.52
N VAL A 138 -12.71 -9.72 37.32
CA VAL A 138 -11.67 -10.59 36.79
C VAL A 138 -11.15 -9.93 35.51
N ALA A 139 -9.90 -9.50 35.51
CA ALA A 139 -9.26 -8.95 34.31
C ALA A 139 -9.12 -10.08 33.28
N GLU A 140 -10.19 -10.32 32.55
CA GLU A 140 -10.19 -11.11 31.33
C GLU A 140 -9.19 -10.46 30.38
N PHE A 141 -8.29 -11.27 29.80
CA PHE A 141 -7.33 -10.80 28.83
C PHE A 141 -8.10 -10.13 27.67
N LYS A 142 -8.14 -8.80 27.68
CA LYS A 142 -8.70 -7.97 26.63
C LYS A 142 -7.56 -7.28 25.92
N PHE A 143 -7.60 -7.34 24.60
CA PHE A 143 -6.85 -6.37 23.81
C PHE A 143 -7.40 -4.99 24.17
N ASN A 144 -6.54 -4.13 24.72
CA ASN A 144 -6.88 -2.80 25.19
C ASN A 144 -7.05 -1.83 24.01
N PHE A 145 -7.94 -2.16 23.07
CA PHE A 145 -8.42 -1.24 22.06
C PHE A 145 -9.55 -0.43 22.70
N SER A 146 -9.32 0.85 22.94
CA SER A 146 -10.40 1.79 23.23
C SER A 146 -11.30 1.83 21.99
N ILE A 147 -12.50 1.28 22.08
CA ILE A 147 -13.55 1.47 21.07
C ILE A 147 -14.24 2.76 21.48
N ASP A 148 -14.02 3.83 20.72
CA ASP A 148 -14.82 5.04 20.88
C ASP A 148 -16.27 4.72 20.47
N PRO A 149 -17.28 5.10 21.28
CA PRO A 149 -18.67 4.71 21.08
C PRO A 149 -19.36 5.37 19.87
N GLU A 150 -18.61 6.07 19.00
CA GLU A 150 -19.15 6.80 17.83
C GLU A 150 -19.13 5.97 16.53
N ASP A 151 -18.60 4.74 16.55
CA ASP A 151 -18.53 3.82 15.39
C ASP A 151 -19.37 2.53 15.57
N SER A 152 -20.53 2.60 16.24
CA SER A 152 -21.50 1.48 16.34
C SER A 152 -22.85 1.78 15.69
#